data_AF-A0A1G8CTR5-F1
#
_entry.id   AF-A0A1G8CTR5-F1
#
_cell.length_a   1.000
_cell.length_b   1.000
_cell.length_c   1.000
_cell.angle_alpha   90.00
_cell.angle_beta   90.00
_cell.angle_gamma   90.00
#
_symmetry.space_group_name_H-M   'P 1'
#
loop_
_entity.id
_entity.type
_entity.pdbx_description
1 polymer ?
#
loop_
_entity_poly.entity_id
_entity_poly.type
_entity_poly.pdbx_seq_one_letter_code
_entity_poly.pdbx_strand_id
1 'polypeptide(L)'
;MKKLMIGSIVSLTVGLFAGCGPKNHEGTYVANVKSEYSVAEDTIVLKGNIITNRVGYRRILNGEFKPKEFSLKKWILNAPDAPIIEFGEHQITIGKTVYKQIDQ
;
A
#
# COMPACT_ATOMS: atom_id res chain seq x y z
N MET A 1 6.88 42.96 -55.71
CA MET A 1 5.62 42.19 -55.72
C MET A 1 5.62 41.25 -54.53
N LYS A 2 4.65 41.41 -53.62
CA LYS A 2 4.49 40.62 -52.40
C LYS A 2 3.87 39.26 -52.77
N LYS A 3 4.42 38.16 -52.26
CA LYS A 3 3.67 36.92 -52.00
C LYS A 3 4.11 36.35 -50.66
N LEU A 4 3.22 36.54 -49.70
CA LEU A 4 3.13 35.85 -48.42
C LEU A 4 2.57 34.45 -48.72
N MET A 5 3.17 33.37 -48.21
CA MET A 5 2.43 32.14 -47.98
C MET A 5 3.00 31.40 -46.78
N ILE A 6 2.10 31.27 -45.80
CA ILE A 6 2.22 30.62 -44.51
C ILE A 6 2.20 29.12 -44.75
N GLY A 7 3.14 28.39 -44.16
CA GLY A 7 3.15 26.93 -44.14
C GLY A 7 3.32 26.44 -42.72
N SER A 8 2.20 26.32 -41.99
CA SER A 8 2.10 25.74 -40.65
C SER A 8 2.72 24.34 -40.61
N ILE A 9 3.80 24.16 -39.84
CA ILE A 9 4.23 22.83 -39.41
C ILE A 9 3.35 22.46 -38.22
N VAL A 10 2.35 21.62 -38.49
CA VAL A 10 1.49 21.00 -37.48
C VAL A 10 2.37 20.10 -36.63
N SER A 11 2.57 20.51 -35.37
CA SER A 11 3.27 19.74 -34.35
C SER A 11 2.42 18.50 -34.02
N LEU A 12 2.80 17.34 -34.55
CA LEU A 12 2.16 16.07 -34.25
C LEU A 12 2.71 15.54 -32.91
N THR A 13 2.22 16.09 -31.80
CA THR A 13 2.43 15.49 -30.48
C THR A 13 1.63 14.21 -30.40
N VAL A 14 2.29 13.07 -30.67
CA VAL A 14 1.77 11.75 -30.34
C VAL A 14 1.82 11.61 -28.83
N GLY A 15 0.73 12.00 -28.17
CA GLY A 15 0.46 11.65 -26.78
C GLY A 15 0.23 10.15 -26.70
N LEU A 16 1.30 9.39 -26.46
CA LEU A 16 1.18 8.03 -25.96
C LEU A 16 0.53 8.13 -24.57
N PHE A 17 -0.78 7.92 -24.53
CA PHE A 17 -1.47 7.47 -23.34
C PHE A 17 -0.80 6.17 -22.92
N ALA A 18 0.19 6.26 -22.04
CA ALA A 18 0.59 5.14 -21.22
C ALA A 18 -0.66 4.77 -20.42
N GLY A 19 -1.41 3.79 -20.92
CA GLY A 19 -2.50 3.17 -20.20
C GLY A 19 -1.92 2.60 -18.91
N CYS A 20 -2.02 3.34 -17.82
CA CYS A 20 -1.95 2.78 -16.49
C CYS A 20 -3.14 1.81 -16.38
N GLY A 21 -2.90 0.54 -16.70
CA GLY A 21 -3.80 -0.53 -16.30
C GLY A 21 -4.02 -0.47 -14.79
N PRO A 22 -5.14 -0.99 -14.27
CA PRO A 22 -5.35 -1.05 -12.83
C PRO A 22 -4.15 -1.74 -12.20
N LYS A 23 -3.36 -1.00 -11.41
CA LYS A 23 -2.25 -1.58 -10.66
C LYS A 23 -2.87 -2.62 -9.74
N ASN A 24 -2.56 -3.89 -9.98
CA ASN A 24 -2.99 -4.95 -9.08
C ASN A 24 -2.22 -4.77 -7.77
N HIS A 25 -2.90 -4.28 -6.74
CA HIS A 25 -2.32 -4.06 -5.42
C HIS A 25 -2.49 -5.27 -4.49
N GLU A 26 -2.87 -6.42 -5.04
CA GLU A 26 -2.85 -7.69 -4.31
C GLU A 26 -1.45 -8.02 -3.83
N GLY A 27 -1.37 -8.59 -2.63
CA GLY A 27 -0.08 -8.92 -2.04
C GLY A 27 -0.14 -9.12 -0.54
N THR A 28 0.99 -9.52 0.01
CA THR A 28 1.23 -9.54 1.45
C THR A 28 2.14 -8.38 1.81
N TYR A 29 1.75 -7.62 2.83
CA TYR A 29 2.45 -6.44 3.28
C TYR A 29 2.71 -6.56 4.77
N VAL A 30 3.93 -6.20 5.19
CA VAL A 30 4.35 -6.35 6.59
C VAL A 30 4.82 -5.03 7.17
N ALA A 31 4.52 -4.82 8.45
CA ALA A 31 5.08 -3.75 9.25
C ALA A 31 5.60 -4.35 10.58
N ASN A 32 6.78 -3.89 11.00
CA ASN A 32 7.32 -4.20 12.32
C ASN A 32 7.39 -2.89 13.12
N VAL A 33 6.75 -2.88 14.29
CA VAL A 33 6.78 -1.76 15.22
C VAL A 33 7.38 -2.26 16.52
N LYS A 34 8.51 -1.69 16.91
CA LYS A 34 9.23 -2.04 18.14
C LYS A 34 9.36 -0.83 19.04
N SER A 35 9.13 -1.06 20.32
CA SER A 35 9.37 -0.13 21.42
C SER A 35 10.15 -0.83 22.54
N GLU A 36 10.50 -0.10 23.60
CA GLU A 36 11.11 -0.67 24.80
C GLU A 36 10.15 -1.60 25.58
N TYR A 37 8.84 -1.45 25.39
CA TYR A 37 7.81 -2.19 26.11
C TYR A 37 7.14 -3.30 25.30
N SER A 38 7.30 -3.30 23.97
CA SER A 38 6.63 -4.28 23.10
C SER A 38 7.18 -4.35 21.68
N VAL A 39 6.89 -5.47 21.02
CA VAL A 39 7.12 -5.69 19.59
C VAL A 39 5.79 -6.09 18.96
N ALA A 40 5.40 -5.43 17.87
CA ALA A 40 4.26 -5.78 17.05
C ALA A 40 4.74 -6.11 15.62
N GLU A 41 4.26 -7.22 15.10
CA GLU A 41 4.41 -7.66 13.73
C GLU A 41 3.02 -7.69 13.11
N ASP A 42 2.75 -6.75 12.22
CA ASP A 42 1.47 -6.67 11.54
C ASP A 42 1.64 -7.11 10.08
N THR A 43 0.75 -7.98 9.63
CA THR A 43 0.68 -8.47 8.26
C THR A 43 -0.68 -8.15 7.66
N ILE A 44 -0.70 -7.37 6.59
CA ILE A 44 -1.86 -7.13 5.75
C ILE A 44 -1.79 -8.04 4.54
N VAL A 45 -2.86 -8.77 4.25
CA VAL A 45 -3.02 -9.53 3.02
C VAL A 45 -4.18 -8.91 2.24
N LEU A 46 -3.88 -8.44 1.03
CA LEU A 46 -4.87 -7.93 0.07
C LEU A 46 -5.10 -8.97 -1.02
N LYS A 47 -6.34 -9.44 -1.15
CA LYS A 47 -6.78 -10.36 -2.22
C LYS A 47 -8.13 -9.89 -2.74
N GLY A 48 -8.20 -9.46 -3.99
CA GLY A 48 -9.34 -8.77 -4.56
C GLY A 48 -9.77 -7.58 -3.70
N ASN A 49 -11.01 -7.61 -3.23
CA ASN A 49 -11.58 -6.61 -2.33
C ASN A 49 -11.50 -7.00 -0.84
N ILE A 50 -10.76 -8.05 -0.47
CA ILE A 50 -10.67 -8.50 0.92
C ILE A 50 -9.35 -8.08 1.54
N ILE A 51 -9.43 -7.37 2.66
CA ILE A 51 -8.31 -6.99 3.51
C ILE A 51 -8.28 -7.93 4.70
N THR A 52 -7.20 -8.68 4.90
CA THR A 52 -6.97 -9.45 6.13
C THR A 52 -5.79 -8.87 6.89
N ASN A 53 -6.01 -8.38 8.10
CA ASN A 53 -4.94 -7.95 9.01
C ASN A 53 -4.68 -9.04 10.05
N ARG A 54 -3.40 -9.33 10.27
CA ARG A 54 -2.90 -10.23 11.30
C ARG A 54 -1.87 -9.49 12.13
N VAL A 55 -2.24 -9.13 13.35
CA VAL A 55 -1.29 -8.55 14.31
C VAL A 55 -0.79 -9.64 15.23
N GLY A 56 0.52 -9.85 15.22
CA GLY A 56 1.24 -10.54 16.28
C GLY A 56 1.84 -9.53 17.23
N TYR A 57 1.45 -9.54 18.50
CA TYR A 57 1.92 -8.61 19.52
C TYR A 57 2.65 -9.33 20.63
N ARG A 58 3.74 -8.74 21.12
CA ARG A 58 4.53 -9.31 22.21
C ARG A 58 4.95 -8.22 23.18
N ARG A 59 4.60 -8.38 24.46
CA ARG A 59 5.03 -7.48 25.53
C ARG A 59 6.45 -7.79 25.98
N ILE A 60 7.18 -6.76 26.38
CA ILE A 60 8.47 -6.84 27.07
C ILE A 60 8.24 -6.31 28.48
N LEU A 61 8.49 -7.15 29.49
CA LEU A 61 8.41 -6.76 30.91
C LEU A 61 9.69 -7.21 31.59
N ASN A 62 10.36 -6.29 32.29
CA ASN A 62 11.65 -6.53 32.96
C ASN A 62 12.73 -7.11 32.02
N GLY A 63 12.77 -6.64 30.77
CA GLY A 63 13.71 -7.15 29.75
C GLY A 63 13.34 -8.51 29.15
N GLU A 64 12.27 -9.16 29.64
CA GLU A 64 11.82 -10.45 29.15
C GLU A 64 10.64 -10.33 28.19
N PHE A 65 10.74 -11.12 27.12
CA PHE A 65 9.63 -11.34 26.19
C PHE A 65 8.55 -12.19 26.82
N LYS A 66 7.32 -11.69 26.84
CA LYS A 66 6.13 -12.45 27.23
C LYS A 66 5.55 -13.22 26.04
N PRO A 67 4.59 -14.14 26.26
CA PRO A 67 3.94 -14.86 25.17
C PRO A 67 3.40 -13.91 24.10
N LYS A 68 3.44 -14.37 22.85
CA LYS A 68 2.92 -13.62 21.70
C LYS A 68 1.40 -13.77 21.69
N GLU A 69 0.70 -12.65 21.66
CA GLU A 69 -0.74 -12.55 21.44
C GLU A 69 -1.01 -12.31 19.95
N PHE A 70 -2.15 -12.81 19.46
CA PHE A 70 -2.52 -12.67 18.06
C PHE A 70 -3.92 -12.07 17.94
N SER A 71 -4.07 -11.14 16.99
CA SER A 71 -5.36 -10.61 16.57
C SER A 71 -5.50 -10.79 15.06
N LEU A 72 -6.72 -11.12 14.63
CA LEU A 72 -7.07 -11.23 13.22
C LEU A 72 -8.31 -10.39 12.96
N LYS A 73 -8.24 -9.54 11.94
CA LYS A 73 -9.37 -8.73 11.47
C LYS A 73 -9.50 -8.85 9.96
N LYS A 74 -10.73 -8.75 9.48
CA LYS A 74 -11.05 -8.79 8.05
C LYS A 74 -12.01 -7.67 7.70
N TRP A 75 -11.79 -7.05 6.55
CA TRP A 75 -12.67 -6.03 6.00
C TRP A 75 -12.85 -6.21 4.50
N ILE A 76 -13.93 -5.63 3.99
CA ILE A 76 -14.11 -5.40 2.56
C ILE A 76 -13.50 -4.03 2.23
N LEU A 77 -12.68 -3.96 1.19
CA LEU A 77 -12.05 -2.73 0.72
C LEU A 77 -13.11 -1.65 0.47
N ASN A 78 -12.87 -0.45 0.99
CA ASN A 78 -13.77 0.71 0.94
C ASN A 78 -15.11 0.55 1.68
N ALA A 79 -15.30 -0.49 2.50
CA ALA A 79 -16.43 -0.55 3.41
C ALA A 79 -16.32 0.54 4.50
N PRO A 80 -17.44 1.02 5.08
CA PRO A 80 -17.41 2.10 6.08
C PRO A 80 -16.58 1.82 7.33
N ASP A 81 -16.42 0.54 7.68
CA ASP A 81 -15.64 0.06 8.83
C ASP A 81 -14.21 -0.35 8.45
N ALA A 82 -13.86 -0.30 7.16
CA ALA A 82 -12.55 -0.65 6.65
C ALA A 82 -11.54 0.50 6.86
N PRO A 83 -10.26 0.18 7.09
CA PRO A 83 -9.21 1.19 7.11
C PRO A 83 -9.06 1.86 5.75
N ILE A 84 -8.72 3.16 5.76
CA ILE A 84 -8.26 3.86 4.56
C ILE A 84 -6.86 3.36 4.21
N ILE A 85 -6.68 2.88 2.98
CA ILE A 85 -5.41 2.36 2.46
C ILE A 85 -4.91 3.28 1.35
N GLU A 86 -3.69 3.78 1.51
CA GLU A 86 -2.97 4.49 0.46
C GLU A 86 -2.00 3.54 -0.24
N PHE A 87 -2.07 3.45 -1.56
CA PHE A 87 -1.27 2.51 -2.35
C PHE A 87 -0.01 3.16 -2.92
N GLY A 88 1.14 2.54 -2.67
CA GLY A 88 2.43 2.86 -3.29
C GLY A 88 2.94 1.73 -4.19
N GLU A 89 4.12 1.91 -4.77
CA GLU A 89 4.68 0.98 -5.78
C GLU A 89 5.05 -0.40 -5.22
N HIS A 90 5.43 -0.49 -3.94
CA HIS A 90 5.70 -1.75 -3.22
C HIS A 90 5.36 -1.64 -1.73
N GLN A 91 4.35 -0.83 -1.43
CA GLN A 91 3.95 -0.55 -0.06
C GLN A 91 2.51 -0.09 0.00
N ILE A 92 1.93 -0.22 1.18
CA ILE A 92 0.67 0.42 1.54
C ILE A 92 0.84 1.22 2.83
N THR A 93 0.06 2.28 2.98
CA THR A 93 -0.02 3.04 4.22
C THR A 93 -1.42 2.90 4.80
N ILE A 94 -1.51 2.58 6.10
CA ILE A 94 -2.75 2.59 6.86
C ILE A 94 -2.54 3.50 8.07
N GLY A 95 -3.25 4.65 8.10
CA GLY A 95 -3.02 5.69 9.09
C GLY A 95 -1.59 6.20 9.04
N LYS A 96 -0.79 5.91 10.08
CA LYS A 96 0.64 6.31 10.16
C LYS A 96 1.61 5.15 9.90
N THR A 97 1.10 3.95 9.68
CA THR A 97 1.92 2.75 9.53
C THR A 97 2.15 2.46 8.06
N VAL A 98 3.43 2.37 7.68
CA VAL A 98 3.84 1.94 6.34
C VAL A 98 4.12 0.45 6.37
N TYR A 99 3.46 -0.29 5.49
CA TYR A 99 3.66 -1.71 5.29
C TYR A 99 4.39 -1.94 3.98
N LYS A 100 5.46 -2.73 4.01
CA LYS A 100 6.23 -3.07 2.81
C LYS A 100 5.71 -4.37 2.21
N GLN A 101 5.51 -4.39 0.90
CA GLN A 101 5.16 -5.59 0.19
C GLN A 101 6.31 -6.59 0.31
N ILE A 102 5.97 -7.85 0.52
CA ILE A 102 6.92 -8.96 0.47
C ILE A 102 6.51 -9.90 -0.66
N ASP A 103 7.50 -10.34 -1.44
CA ASP A 103 7.31 -11.37 -2.44
C ASP A 103 7.05 -12.70 -1.73
N GLN A 104 6.00 -13.42 -2.15
CA GLN A 104 5.66 -14.75 -1.63
C GLN A 104 6.41 -15.85 -2.35
#